data_AF-A0A850ZFX4-F1
#
_entry.id   AF-A0A850ZFX4-F1
#
_cell.length_a   1.000
_cell.length_b   1.000
_cell.length_c   1.000
_cell.angle_alpha   90.00
_cell.angle_beta   90.00
_cell.angle_gamma   90.00
#
_symmetry.space_group_name_H-M   'P 1'
#
loop_
_entity.id
_entity.type
_entity.pdbx_description
1 polymer ?
#
loop_
_entity_poly.entity_id
_entity_poly.type
_entity_poly.pdbx_seq_one_letter_code
_entity_poly.pdbx_strand_id
1 'polypeptide(L)'
;AGCLQRCLGRRLRPAPSAHRASRAVRRDFERREPYNYLQVAFFQLKKLDQAVSAAHTFFVANPQHLQMREDIEKYRRMSGVKSDSFQDLEATPHWEAYETGVQHYDADEYLQAVARLEESLSEALSALEECRALCEGPWEDEDEEEEMQPGLYEAIAAHYIQVLKCRQQCVLEIATKPGRISATEDFIPSHLDLLQFAYSQVGNQTLAAECAASYLLFYPTDEPTLEKMKQYRTELGEDAAVTARQSIQHYVQRSLMEKKLIYYAVEHLGETFNDPDLWTPDELVPESLKKKYREDQEKQKQEALNVEERKKRGPLPFEGIAITMDSQQMNGTQRVVFDRVLTESECKDLLRLTKAAGEAGDGYRARRSPHTPHERFEGLTVLKAMQLAENGDVEWRDAKLLLQASEKSRKIIESYFTPGKKLHFSFTHLVCRRAVDGEQEGRMDLSHPVHADNCLLDPEGQECWKEPPAYVYRDYSGILYLNDDFQGGGLFFTEMDTVTVTAEVHPKCGRLVAFSSGKENPHGVWAVSRGRRCAIALWYTHSQEHAEQERVKAEELMEQRAVEQDQPDGDEHQGTDRSSRSSSEPRAPSRASKPADQKQKPGLDRKQHPKVLRARDEF
;
A
#
# COMPACT_ATOMS: atom_id res chain seq x y z
N ALA A 1 26.34 -22.12 7.21
CA ALA A 1 26.58 -21.45 8.52
C ALA A 1 28.06 -21.28 8.94
N GLY A 2 28.84 -22.33 9.22
CA GLY A 2 30.19 -22.20 9.83
C GLY A 2 31.29 -21.57 8.95
N CYS A 3 31.22 -21.70 7.63
CA CYS A 3 32.15 -21.01 6.71
C CYS A 3 31.85 -19.51 6.63
N LEU A 4 30.58 -19.12 6.51
CA LEU A 4 30.12 -17.74 6.53
C LEU A 4 30.50 -17.04 7.85
N GLN A 5 30.24 -17.67 9.00
CA GLN A 5 30.63 -17.12 10.30
C GLN A 5 32.14 -16.92 10.44
N ARG A 6 32.96 -17.85 9.92
CA ARG A 6 34.43 -17.69 9.91
C ARG A 6 34.88 -16.56 8.98
N CYS A 7 34.24 -16.41 7.82
CA CYS A 7 34.52 -15.32 6.90
C CYS A 7 34.16 -13.96 7.52
N LEU A 8 32.96 -13.84 8.07
CA LEU A 8 32.47 -12.66 8.77
C LEU A 8 33.34 -12.32 9.99
N GLY A 9 33.69 -13.30 10.82
CA GLY A 9 34.53 -13.09 12.00
C GLY A 9 35.96 -12.63 11.64
N ARG A 10 36.50 -13.08 10.50
CA ARG A 10 37.80 -12.61 10.00
C ARG A 10 37.75 -11.16 9.50
N ARG A 11 36.68 -10.76 8.81
CA ARG A 11 36.54 -9.39 8.27
C ARG A 11 36.03 -8.37 9.28
N LEU A 12 35.12 -8.76 10.17
CA LEU A 12 34.34 -7.88 11.06
C LEU A 12 34.72 -8.00 12.55
N ARG A 13 35.82 -8.68 12.90
CA ARG A 13 36.34 -8.83 14.30
C ARG A 13 35.41 -9.65 15.23
N PRO A 14 35.83 -10.02 16.47
CA PRO A 14 35.22 -11.10 17.27
C PRO A 14 33.78 -10.92 17.78
N ALA A 15 33.15 -9.77 17.56
CA ALA A 15 31.80 -9.48 18.04
C ALA A 15 30.81 -9.42 16.86
N PRO A 16 30.34 -10.58 16.33
CA PRO A 16 29.45 -10.63 15.17
C PRO A 16 28.10 -9.93 15.39
N SER A 17 27.71 -9.61 16.63
CA SER A 17 26.49 -8.87 16.96
C SER A 17 26.59 -7.36 16.75
N ALA A 18 27.79 -6.76 16.85
CA ALA A 18 27.96 -5.31 16.70
C ALA A 18 27.79 -4.83 15.24
N HIS A 19 27.87 -5.75 14.28
CA HIS A 19 27.82 -5.48 12.84
C HIS A 19 26.55 -6.01 12.17
N ARG A 20 25.61 -6.59 12.94
CA ARG A 20 24.33 -7.05 12.42
C ARG A 20 23.32 -5.91 12.50
N ALA A 21 23.04 -5.29 11.35
CA ALA A 21 21.91 -4.38 11.21
C ALA A 21 20.59 -5.14 11.41
N SER A 22 19.65 -4.53 12.13
CA SER A 22 18.28 -5.05 12.22
C SER A 22 17.58 -4.92 10.86
N ARG A 23 16.48 -5.66 10.65
CA ARG A 23 15.65 -5.52 9.43
C ARG A 23 15.18 -4.08 9.22
N ALA A 24 14.78 -3.40 10.29
CA ALA A 24 14.40 -1.99 10.23
C ALA A 24 15.54 -1.11 9.66
N VAL A 25 16.77 -1.30 10.16
CA VAL A 25 17.93 -0.54 9.67
C VAL A 25 18.25 -0.90 8.21
N ARG A 26 18.18 -2.17 7.81
CA ARG A 26 18.40 -2.56 6.41
C ARG A 26 17.38 -1.89 5.48
N ARG A 27 16.11 -1.93 5.86
CA ARG A 27 15.01 -1.28 5.11
C ARG A 27 15.20 0.24 5.00
N ASP A 28 15.69 0.88 6.05
CA ASP A 28 16.01 2.32 6.00
C ASP A 28 17.12 2.62 4.99
N PHE A 29 18.14 1.77 4.90
CA PHE A 29 19.21 1.90 3.91
C PHE A 29 18.74 1.59 2.48
N GLU A 30 17.93 0.55 2.28
CA GLU A 30 17.30 0.23 0.99
C GLU A 30 16.44 1.40 0.49
N ARG A 31 15.72 2.07 1.40
CA ARG A 31 14.94 3.29 1.13
C ARG A 31 15.78 4.55 1.05
N ARG A 32 17.10 4.45 1.22
CA ARG A 32 18.06 5.55 1.21
C ARG A 32 17.77 6.63 2.26
N GLU A 33 17.04 6.32 3.34
CA GLU A 33 16.66 7.25 4.41
C GLU A 33 17.84 8.01 5.04
N PRO A 34 19.04 7.42 5.23
CA PRO A 34 20.20 8.16 5.72
C PRO A 34 20.54 9.41 4.88
N TYR A 35 20.28 9.39 3.58
CA TYR A 35 20.54 10.51 2.68
C TYR A 35 19.57 11.69 2.90
N ASN A 36 18.33 11.40 3.32
CA ASN A 36 17.35 12.42 3.73
C ASN A 36 17.85 13.20 4.96
N TYR A 37 18.54 12.53 5.89
CA TYR A 37 19.19 13.22 7.01
C TYR A 37 20.47 13.95 6.60
N LEU A 38 21.32 13.29 5.80
CA LEU A 38 22.62 13.85 5.39
C LEU A 38 22.49 15.14 4.59
N GLN A 39 21.46 15.28 3.74
CA GLN A 39 21.26 16.51 2.97
C GLN A 39 21.09 17.73 3.88
N VAL A 40 20.30 17.60 4.95
CA VAL A 40 20.07 18.68 5.93
C VAL A 40 21.35 19.02 6.68
N ALA A 41 22.11 18.00 7.10
CA ALA A 41 23.37 18.18 7.79
C ALA A 41 24.41 18.90 6.91
N PHE A 42 24.58 18.46 5.66
CA PHE A 42 25.50 19.11 4.72
C PHE A 42 25.08 20.53 4.38
N PHE A 43 23.78 20.79 4.28
CA PHE A 43 23.25 22.13 4.07
C PHE A 43 23.63 23.08 5.22
N GLN A 44 23.45 22.65 6.48
CA GLN A 44 23.83 23.44 7.66
C GLN A 44 25.34 23.71 7.73
N LEU A 45 26.15 22.76 7.25
CA LEU A 45 27.60 22.90 7.14
C LEU A 45 28.07 23.71 5.93
N LYS A 46 27.14 24.27 5.13
CA LYS A 46 27.41 25.01 3.89
C LYS A 46 28.16 24.18 2.83
N LYS A 47 28.02 22.86 2.87
CA LYS A 47 28.59 21.93 1.89
C LYS A 47 27.54 21.61 0.82
N LEU A 48 27.25 22.60 -0.03
CA LEU A 48 26.12 22.54 -0.97
C LEU A 48 26.20 21.34 -1.91
N ASP A 49 27.37 21.04 -2.50
CA ASP A 49 27.48 19.90 -3.42
C ASP A 49 27.09 18.58 -2.75
N GLN A 50 27.57 18.33 -1.53
CA GLN A 50 27.23 17.11 -0.78
C GLN A 50 25.76 17.08 -0.36
N ALA A 51 25.19 18.24 -0.01
CA ALA A 51 23.77 18.35 0.32
C ALA A 51 22.90 17.98 -0.88
N VAL A 52 23.25 18.48 -2.06
CA VAL A 52 22.54 18.23 -3.32
C VAL A 52 22.67 16.77 -3.74
N SER A 53 23.87 16.17 -3.69
CA SER A 53 24.03 14.76 -4.04
C SER A 53 23.27 13.84 -3.07
N ALA A 54 23.28 14.14 -1.76
CA ALA A 54 22.50 13.39 -0.79
C ALA A 54 20.98 13.53 -1.03
N ALA A 55 20.50 14.75 -1.27
CA ALA A 55 19.10 14.98 -1.60
C ALA A 55 18.69 14.23 -2.88
N HIS A 56 19.52 14.28 -3.91
CA HIS A 56 19.29 13.60 -5.19
C HIS A 56 19.25 12.08 -5.01
N THR A 57 20.21 11.52 -4.26
CA THR A 57 20.29 10.08 -3.95
C THR A 57 19.02 9.58 -3.29
N PHE A 58 18.48 10.30 -2.30
CA PHE A 58 17.21 9.96 -1.66
C PHE A 58 16.01 10.12 -2.61
N PHE A 59 15.98 11.21 -3.37
CA PHE A 59 14.90 11.52 -4.30
C PHE A 59 14.75 10.45 -5.40
N VAL A 60 15.86 9.95 -5.94
CA VAL A 60 15.86 8.88 -6.96
C VAL A 60 15.15 7.63 -6.47
N ALA A 61 15.34 7.22 -5.21
CA ALA A 61 14.64 6.08 -4.63
C ALA A 61 13.22 6.39 -4.12
N ASN A 62 12.89 7.68 -3.92
CA ASN A 62 11.62 8.11 -3.33
C ASN A 62 11.02 9.30 -4.11
N PRO A 63 10.70 9.14 -5.41
CA PRO A 63 10.27 10.26 -6.26
C PRO A 63 8.96 10.90 -5.81
N GLN A 64 8.12 10.15 -5.09
CA GLN A 64 6.84 10.61 -4.55
C GLN A 64 6.98 11.42 -3.24
N HIS A 65 8.20 11.55 -2.68
CA HIS A 65 8.42 12.26 -1.42
C HIS A 65 8.35 13.79 -1.62
N LEU A 66 7.18 14.37 -1.30
CA LEU A 66 6.86 15.78 -1.56
C LEU A 66 7.91 16.79 -1.05
N GLN A 67 8.32 16.67 0.21
CA GLN A 67 9.31 17.58 0.80
C GLN A 67 10.66 17.51 0.07
N MET A 68 11.05 16.32 -0.41
CA MET A 68 12.32 16.19 -1.11
C MET A 68 12.23 16.80 -2.50
N ARG A 69 11.08 16.68 -3.17
CA ARG A 69 10.83 17.32 -4.46
C ARG A 69 11.01 18.84 -4.36
N GLU A 70 10.45 19.46 -3.32
CA GLU A 70 10.61 20.88 -3.05
C GLU A 70 12.07 21.26 -2.76
N ASP A 71 12.77 20.45 -1.95
CA ASP A 71 14.18 20.67 -1.63
C ASP A 71 15.07 20.60 -2.89
N ILE A 72 14.83 19.63 -3.77
CA ILE A 72 15.53 19.50 -5.07
C ILE A 72 15.28 20.73 -5.95
N GLU A 73 14.04 21.20 -6.06
CA GLU A 73 13.75 22.42 -6.82
C GLU A 73 14.39 23.67 -6.23
N LYS A 74 14.42 23.76 -4.90
CA LYS A 74 15.12 24.83 -4.20
C LYS A 74 16.61 24.80 -4.50
N TYR A 75 17.25 23.63 -4.43
CA TYR A 75 18.66 23.46 -4.76
C TYR A 75 18.98 23.87 -6.20
N ARG A 76 18.11 23.55 -7.16
CA ARG A 76 18.27 23.97 -8.57
C ARG A 76 18.29 25.49 -8.76
N ARG A 77 17.62 26.24 -7.88
CA ARG A 77 17.53 27.72 -7.94
C ARG A 77 18.64 28.42 -7.14
N MET A 78 19.41 27.70 -6.34
CA MET A 78 20.43 28.28 -5.47
C MET A 78 21.70 28.67 -6.24
N SER A 79 22.20 29.88 -6.00
CA SER A 79 23.49 30.32 -6.52
C SER A 79 24.63 29.51 -5.91
N GLY A 80 25.45 28.87 -6.75
CA GLY A 80 26.60 28.06 -6.32
C GLY A 80 26.39 26.55 -6.42
N VAL A 81 25.17 26.08 -6.73
CA VAL A 81 24.89 24.69 -7.08
C VAL A 81 25.15 24.48 -8.57
N LYS A 82 25.90 23.44 -8.93
CA LYS A 82 26.17 23.05 -10.32
C LYS A 82 25.20 21.93 -10.74
N SER A 83 25.00 21.78 -12.05
CA SER A 83 24.28 20.61 -12.61
C SER A 83 24.91 19.30 -12.12
N ASP A 84 26.23 19.26 -12.08
CA ASP A 84 27.00 18.06 -11.75
C ASP A 84 26.93 17.69 -10.26
N SER A 85 26.37 18.56 -9.42
CA SER A 85 26.14 18.28 -8.00
C SER A 85 24.96 17.31 -7.78
N PHE A 86 24.08 17.14 -8.78
CA PHE A 86 22.94 16.21 -8.75
C PHE A 86 23.37 14.79 -9.15
N GLN A 87 24.23 14.21 -8.33
CA GLN A 87 24.72 12.84 -8.49
C GLN A 87 23.95 11.88 -7.59
N ASP A 88 23.51 10.74 -8.13
CA ASP A 88 23.07 9.61 -7.31
C ASP A 88 24.31 8.87 -6.77
N LEU A 89 24.49 8.86 -5.45
CA LEU A 89 25.63 8.22 -4.79
C LEU A 89 25.45 6.70 -4.64
N GLU A 90 24.23 6.21 -4.84
CA GLU A 90 23.85 4.80 -4.82
C GLU A 90 23.42 4.34 -6.21
N ALA A 91 23.93 4.99 -7.26
CA ALA A 91 23.62 4.64 -8.63
C ALA A 91 24.07 3.21 -8.92
N THR A 92 23.16 2.41 -9.49
CA THR A 92 23.43 1.02 -9.82
C THR A 92 24.03 0.93 -11.23
N PRO A 93 25.24 0.35 -11.39
CA PRO A 93 25.96 0.38 -12.67
C PRO A 93 25.16 -0.19 -13.85
N HIS A 94 24.42 -1.28 -13.61
CA HIS A 94 23.60 -1.90 -14.66
C HIS A 94 22.47 -0.98 -15.14
N TRP A 95 21.80 -0.23 -14.26
CA TRP A 95 20.75 0.71 -14.68
C TRP A 95 21.31 1.93 -15.38
N GLU A 96 22.42 2.51 -14.92
CA GLU A 96 23.06 3.63 -15.62
C GLU A 96 23.47 3.23 -17.05
N ALA A 97 24.06 2.04 -17.20
CA ALA A 97 24.41 1.50 -18.50
C ALA A 97 23.17 1.17 -19.34
N TYR A 98 22.11 0.62 -18.74
CA TYR A 98 20.86 0.28 -19.43
C TYR A 98 20.21 1.52 -20.02
N GLU A 99 19.99 2.55 -19.21
CA GLU A 99 19.34 3.79 -19.63
C GLU A 99 20.13 4.50 -20.72
N THR A 100 21.46 4.57 -20.57
CA THR A 100 22.32 5.13 -21.61
C THR A 100 22.24 4.31 -22.90
N GLY A 101 22.21 2.98 -22.79
CA GLY A 101 22.10 2.07 -23.92
C GLY A 101 20.77 2.22 -24.68
N VAL A 102 19.66 2.30 -23.95
CA VAL A 102 18.32 2.55 -24.51
C VAL A 102 18.23 3.94 -25.14
N GLN A 103 18.81 4.98 -24.51
CA GLN A 103 18.86 6.31 -25.12
C GLN A 103 19.58 6.32 -26.47
N HIS A 104 20.72 5.63 -26.59
CA HIS A 104 21.41 5.48 -27.87
C HIS A 104 20.61 4.62 -28.86
N TYR A 105 19.93 3.58 -28.37
CA TYR A 105 19.07 2.73 -29.19
C TYR A 105 17.92 3.53 -29.82
N ASP A 106 17.22 4.34 -29.02
CA ASP A 106 16.12 5.20 -29.46
C ASP A 106 16.59 6.33 -30.40
N ALA A 107 17.87 6.69 -30.34
CA ALA A 107 18.52 7.67 -31.21
C ALA A 107 19.10 7.06 -32.51
N ASP A 108 18.86 5.77 -32.79
CA ASP A 108 19.45 5.01 -33.90
C ASP A 108 21.00 4.91 -33.85
N GLU A 109 21.61 5.18 -32.70
CA GLU A 109 23.05 5.11 -32.46
C GLU A 109 23.47 3.70 -32.02
N TYR A 110 23.17 2.71 -32.86
CA TYR A 110 23.23 1.29 -32.48
C TYR A 110 24.61 0.79 -32.02
N LEU A 111 25.70 1.36 -32.50
CA LEU A 111 27.05 0.96 -32.08
C LEU A 111 27.33 1.34 -30.62
N GLN A 112 26.90 2.53 -30.20
CA GLN A 112 26.98 2.99 -28.82
C GLN A 112 25.95 2.27 -27.94
N ALA A 113 24.75 2.02 -28.47
CA ALA A 113 23.72 1.25 -27.79
C ALA A 113 24.22 -0.15 -27.41
N VAL A 114 24.81 -0.88 -28.37
CA VAL A 114 25.42 -2.20 -28.13
C VAL A 114 26.42 -2.15 -26.98
N ALA A 115 27.35 -1.20 -27.00
CA ALA A 115 28.40 -1.13 -25.98
C ALA A 115 27.82 -0.96 -24.56
N ARG A 116 26.84 -0.08 -24.39
CA ARG A 116 26.21 0.21 -23.09
C ARG A 116 25.23 -0.89 -22.66
N LEU A 117 24.50 -1.49 -23.59
CA LEU A 117 23.62 -2.62 -23.30
C LEU A 117 24.43 -3.87 -22.90
N GLU A 118 25.58 -4.15 -23.51
CA GLU A 118 26.44 -5.26 -23.08
C GLU A 118 27.01 -5.05 -21.67
N GLU A 119 27.48 -3.84 -21.40
CA GLU A 119 27.94 -3.44 -20.06
C GLU A 119 26.81 -3.64 -19.05
N SER A 120 25.61 -3.16 -19.36
CA SER A 120 24.44 -3.30 -18.50
C SER A 120 24.07 -4.75 -18.22
N LEU A 121 24.03 -5.62 -19.24
CA LEU A 121 23.70 -7.04 -19.05
C LEU A 121 24.75 -7.76 -18.20
N SER A 122 26.03 -7.46 -18.42
CA SER A 122 27.13 -8.01 -17.63
C SER A 122 27.03 -7.59 -16.15
N GLU A 123 26.82 -6.30 -15.89
CA GLU A 123 26.66 -5.76 -14.54
C GLU A 123 25.39 -6.29 -13.86
N ALA A 124 24.29 -6.46 -14.59
CA ALA A 124 23.05 -7.02 -14.07
C ALA A 124 23.22 -8.47 -13.60
N LEU A 125 23.90 -9.30 -14.40
CA LEU A 125 24.23 -10.68 -14.03
C LEU A 125 25.20 -10.74 -12.83
N SER A 126 26.12 -9.77 -12.70
CA SER A 126 26.98 -9.67 -11.52
C SER A 126 26.19 -9.32 -10.27
N ALA A 127 25.34 -8.28 -10.34
CA ALA A 127 24.46 -7.87 -9.26
C ALA A 127 23.52 -9.00 -8.81
N LEU A 128 23.05 -9.81 -9.76
CA LEU A 128 22.25 -10.99 -9.48
C LEU A 128 23.01 -12.01 -8.61
N GLU A 129 24.27 -12.30 -8.93
CA GLU A 129 25.08 -13.21 -8.11
C GLU A 129 25.39 -12.63 -6.73
N GLU A 130 25.58 -11.31 -6.62
CA GLU A 130 25.77 -10.63 -5.34
C GLU A 130 24.54 -10.76 -4.44
N CYS A 131 23.34 -10.47 -4.96
CA CYS A 131 22.08 -10.68 -4.23
C CYS A 131 21.94 -12.14 -3.79
N ARG A 132 22.19 -13.09 -4.70
CA ARG A 132 22.05 -14.53 -4.42
C ARG A 132 23.02 -15.01 -3.35
N ALA A 133 24.19 -14.39 -3.23
CA ALA A 133 25.14 -14.68 -2.17
C ALA A 133 24.65 -14.21 -0.78
N LEU A 134 23.85 -13.14 -0.73
CA LEU A 134 23.26 -12.62 0.49
C LEU A 134 22.12 -13.50 1.03
N CYS A 135 21.51 -14.34 0.19
CA CYS A 135 20.47 -15.28 0.58
C CYS A 135 20.94 -16.41 1.51
N GLU A 136 22.24 -16.67 1.66
CA GLU A 136 22.76 -17.72 2.58
C GLU A 136 22.74 -17.32 4.07
N GLY A 137 21.89 -16.35 4.42
CA GLY A 137 21.70 -15.79 5.76
C GLY A 137 21.01 -16.73 6.76
N PRO A 138 20.83 -16.32 8.03
CA PRO A 138 20.07 -17.09 9.02
C PRO A 138 18.59 -17.24 8.62
N TRP A 139 17.90 -18.23 9.21
CA TRP A 139 16.47 -18.45 9.00
C TRP A 139 15.64 -17.20 9.37
N GLU A 140 14.62 -16.91 8.56
CA GLU A 140 14.01 -15.58 8.46
C GLU A 140 12.52 -15.51 8.87
N ASP A 141 12.03 -16.36 9.78
CA ASP A 141 10.65 -16.17 10.28
C ASP A 141 10.54 -15.25 11.49
N GLU A 142 9.69 -14.25 11.26
CA GLU A 142 8.93 -13.43 12.19
C GLU A 142 7.78 -14.27 12.73
N ASP A 143 7.36 -13.98 13.96
CA ASP A 143 6.30 -14.67 14.72
C ASP A 143 6.75 -15.97 15.39
N GLU A 144 7.31 -15.80 16.59
CA GLU A 144 7.31 -16.81 17.65
C GLU A 144 5.86 -17.17 18.03
N GLU A 145 5.14 -17.91 17.17
CA GLU A 145 4.13 -18.83 17.67
C GLU A 145 4.80 -20.18 17.90
N GLU A 146 4.52 -20.76 19.07
CA GLU A 146 5.06 -22.01 19.58
C GLU A 146 4.60 -23.21 18.73
N GLU A 147 5.00 -23.26 17.45
CA GLU A 147 4.79 -24.43 16.62
C GLU A 147 5.95 -25.42 16.78
N MET A 148 5.55 -26.69 16.80
CA MET A 148 6.34 -27.88 17.06
C MET A 148 7.74 -27.80 16.43
N GLN A 149 8.81 -27.92 17.24
CA GLN A 149 10.19 -27.91 16.76
C GLN A 149 10.33 -28.95 15.62
N PRO A 150 10.54 -28.52 14.36
CA PRO A 150 10.64 -29.45 13.25
C PRO A 150 11.84 -30.39 13.47
N GLY A 151 11.72 -31.63 12.98
CA GLY A 151 12.85 -32.56 13.01
C GLY A 151 14.05 -31.96 12.28
N LEU A 152 15.28 -32.41 12.61
CA LEU A 152 16.52 -31.85 12.02
C LEU A 152 16.46 -31.79 10.48
N TYR A 153 15.90 -32.80 9.82
CA TYR A 153 15.79 -32.84 8.36
C TYR A 153 14.75 -31.87 7.80
N GLU A 154 13.63 -31.67 8.50
CA GLU A 154 12.59 -30.71 8.13
C GLU A 154 13.11 -29.29 8.29
N ALA A 155 13.82 -29.00 9.38
CA ALA A 155 14.47 -27.70 9.60
C ALA A 155 15.53 -27.41 8.53
N ILE A 156 16.32 -28.41 8.14
CA ILE A 156 17.29 -28.28 7.03
C ILE A 156 16.56 -28.00 5.72
N ALA A 157 15.51 -28.76 5.40
CA ALA A 157 14.74 -28.59 4.17
C ALA A 157 14.11 -27.19 4.11
N ALA A 158 13.38 -26.77 5.14
CA ALA A 158 12.75 -25.46 5.25
C ALA A 158 13.77 -24.32 5.05
N HIS A 159 14.95 -24.43 5.69
CA HIS A 159 16.00 -23.44 5.51
C HIS A 159 16.53 -23.39 4.07
N TYR A 160 16.79 -24.54 3.43
CA TYR A 160 17.23 -24.54 2.03
C TYR A 160 16.14 -24.00 1.09
N ILE A 161 14.87 -24.30 1.35
CA ILE A 161 13.74 -23.77 0.57
C ILE A 161 13.70 -22.24 0.69
N GLN A 162 13.86 -21.69 1.89
CA GLN A 162 13.95 -20.24 2.10
C GLN A 162 15.10 -19.62 1.30
N VAL A 163 16.29 -20.23 1.34
CA VAL A 163 17.46 -19.77 0.56
C VAL A 163 17.14 -19.78 -0.94
N LEU A 164 16.49 -20.84 -1.45
CA LEU A 164 16.11 -20.95 -2.85
C LEU A 164 15.08 -19.89 -3.25
N LYS A 165 14.04 -19.67 -2.43
CA LYS A 165 13.04 -18.61 -2.65
C LYS A 165 13.67 -17.22 -2.72
N CYS A 166 14.54 -16.89 -1.76
CA CYS A 166 15.29 -15.63 -1.77
C CYS A 166 16.12 -15.48 -3.06
N ARG A 167 16.83 -16.54 -3.47
CA ARG A 167 17.66 -16.53 -4.69
C ARG A 167 16.87 -16.33 -5.97
N GLN A 168 15.62 -16.81 -6.00
CA GLN A 168 14.70 -16.60 -7.11
C GLN A 168 14.19 -15.16 -7.11
N GLN A 169 13.91 -14.58 -5.94
CA GLN A 169 13.47 -13.19 -5.81
C GLN A 169 14.50 -12.15 -6.30
N CYS A 170 15.80 -12.48 -6.26
CA CYS A 170 16.87 -11.58 -6.72
C CYS A 170 16.70 -11.08 -8.17
N VAL A 171 15.97 -11.81 -9.04
CA VAL A 171 15.70 -11.32 -10.41
C VAL A 171 14.83 -10.06 -10.40
N LEU A 172 13.89 -9.96 -9.45
CA LEU A 172 13.05 -8.77 -9.28
C LEU A 172 13.86 -7.60 -8.73
N GLU A 173 14.83 -7.85 -7.84
CA GLU A 173 15.69 -6.78 -7.31
C GLU A 173 16.52 -6.11 -8.41
N ILE A 174 17.20 -6.89 -9.28
CA ILE A 174 17.98 -6.31 -10.39
C ILE A 174 17.09 -5.63 -11.44
N ALA A 175 15.85 -6.11 -11.60
CA ALA A 175 14.89 -5.60 -12.57
C ALA A 175 14.08 -4.40 -12.06
N THR A 176 14.19 -4.05 -10.78
CA THR A 176 13.49 -2.91 -10.19
C THR A 176 14.38 -1.68 -10.22
N LYS A 177 14.01 -0.71 -11.06
CA LYS A 177 14.70 0.58 -11.10
C LYS A 177 14.51 1.32 -9.77
N PRO A 178 15.56 1.96 -9.22
CA PRO A 178 15.42 2.83 -8.05
C PRO A 178 14.26 3.83 -8.22
N GLY A 179 13.36 3.89 -7.23
CA GLY A 179 12.18 4.75 -7.25
C GLY A 179 10.94 4.15 -7.88
N ARG A 180 11.05 2.98 -8.53
CA ARG A 180 9.91 2.15 -8.95
C ARG A 180 9.63 1.08 -7.91
N ILE A 181 8.37 0.68 -7.82
CA ILE A 181 7.90 -0.35 -6.89
C ILE A 181 7.91 -1.72 -7.57
N SER A 182 7.63 -1.76 -8.87
CA SER A 182 7.60 -2.97 -9.69
C SER A 182 8.89 -3.17 -10.47
N ALA A 183 9.24 -4.44 -10.64
CA ALA A 183 10.29 -4.88 -11.53
C ALA A 183 9.86 -4.72 -12.99
N THR A 184 10.84 -4.46 -13.85
CA THR A 184 10.66 -4.54 -15.30
C THR A 184 10.45 -6.00 -15.68
N GLU A 185 9.29 -6.32 -16.25
CA GLU A 185 8.99 -7.67 -16.72
C GLU A 185 10.02 -8.11 -17.76
N ASP A 186 10.42 -9.39 -17.70
CA ASP A 186 11.38 -9.96 -18.63
C ASP A 186 12.64 -9.11 -18.83
N PHE A 187 13.18 -8.53 -17.75
CA PHE A 187 14.34 -7.66 -17.83
C PHE A 187 15.51 -8.30 -18.60
N ILE A 188 15.90 -9.55 -18.29
CA ILE A 188 16.98 -10.24 -19.02
C ILE A 188 16.56 -10.62 -20.47
N PRO A 189 15.40 -11.26 -20.72
CA PRO A 189 14.97 -11.56 -22.09
C PRO A 189 14.84 -10.32 -22.99
N SER A 190 14.17 -9.26 -22.53
CA SER A 190 14.01 -8.01 -23.29
C SER A 190 15.34 -7.35 -23.60
N HIS A 191 16.31 -7.43 -22.69
CA HIS A 191 17.67 -6.96 -22.92
C HIS A 191 18.38 -7.72 -24.04
N LEU A 192 18.19 -9.04 -24.12
CA LEU A 192 18.72 -9.87 -25.19
C LEU A 192 18.07 -9.54 -26.54
N ASP A 193 16.77 -9.23 -26.57
CA ASP A 193 16.09 -8.80 -27.80
C ASP A 193 16.59 -7.41 -28.28
N LEU A 194 16.78 -6.45 -27.36
CA LEU A 194 17.39 -5.15 -27.67
C LEU A 194 18.80 -5.32 -28.27
N LEU A 195 19.63 -6.17 -27.65
CA LEU A 195 20.96 -6.49 -28.16
C LEU A 195 20.90 -7.19 -29.52
N GLN A 196 19.99 -8.16 -29.70
CA GLN A 196 19.79 -8.85 -30.98
C GLN A 196 19.50 -7.85 -32.10
N PHE A 197 18.57 -6.91 -31.87
CA PHE A 197 18.23 -5.90 -32.86
C PHE A 197 19.42 -4.97 -33.14
N ALA A 198 20.04 -4.43 -32.09
CA ALA A 198 21.14 -3.48 -32.23
C ALA A 198 22.35 -4.10 -32.95
N TYR A 199 22.71 -5.35 -32.65
CA TYR A 199 23.76 -6.06 -33.38
C TYR A 199 23.45 -6.28 -34.86
N SER A 200 22.18 -6.59 -35.18
CA SER A 200 21.74 -6.76 -36.56
C SER A 200 21.87 -5.45 -37.35
N GLN A 201 21.49 -4.31 -36.75
CA GLN A 201 21.64 -2.98 -37.37
C GLN A 201 23.10 -2.59 -37.61
N VAL A 202 24.01 -3.00 -36.72
CA VAL A 202 25.47 -2.77 -36.88
C VAL A 202 26.10 -3.77 -37.87
N GLY A 203 25.35 -4.76 -38.35
CA GLY A 203 25.80 -5.78 -39.32
C GLY A 203 26.56 -6.94 -38.69
N ASN A 204 26.50 -7.12 -37.36
CA ASN A 204 27.13 -8.23 -36.66
C ASN A 204 26.13 -9.39 -36.45
N GLN A 205 25.85 -10.12 -37.52
CA GLN A 205 24.86 -11.19 -37.51
C GLN A 205 25.22 -12.36 -36.59
N THR A 206 26.52 -12.60 -36.36
CA THR A 206 26.96 -13.66 -35.44
C THR A 206 26.52 -13.37 -34.00
N LEU A 207 26.74 -12.15 -33.51
CA LEU A 207 26.32 -11.76 -32.15
C LEU A 207 24.81 -11.56 -32.05
N ALA A 208 24.16 -11.08 -33.12
CA ALA A 208 22.70 -11.01 -33.18
C ALA A 208 22.07 -12.42 -33.05
N ALA A 209 22.64 -13.41 -33.75
CA ALA A 209 22.18 -14.79 -33.68
C ALA A 209 22.47 -15.44 -32.31
N GLU A 210 23.59 -15.09 -31.67
CA GLU A 210 23.90 -15.52 -30.30
C GLU A 210 22.88 -14.97 -29.29
N CYS A 211 22.49 -13.70 -29.41
CA CYS A 211 21.45 -13.08 -28.58
C CYS A 211 20.08 -13.73 -28.81
N ALA A 212 19.70 -13.95 -30.06
CA ALA A 212 18.47 -14.66 -30.41
C ALA A 212 18.44 -16.08 -29.85
N ALA A 213 19.55 -16.83 -29.97
CA ALA A 213 19.68 -18.17 -29.39
C ALA A 213 19.58 -18.14 -27.86
N SER A 214 20.09 -17.10 -27.22
CA SER A 214 20.02 -16.90 -25.76
C SER A 214 18.59 -16.55 -25.32
N TYR A 215 17.88 -15.70 -26.06
CA TYR A 215 16.47 -15.38 -25.82
C TYR A 215 15.58 -16.62 -25.92
N LEU A 216 15.80 -17.46 -26.93
CA LEU A 216 15.06 -18.71 -27.14
C LEU A 216 15.25 -19.75 -26.02
N LEU A 217 16.20 -19.55 -25.09
CA LEU A 217 16.27 -20.37 -23.87
C LEU A 217 15.12 -20.07 -22.90
N PHE A 218 14.58 -18.85 -22.92
CA PHE A 218 13.43 -18.42 -22.12
C PHE A 218 12.13 -18.75 -22.83
N TYR A 219 12.03 -18.38 -24.11
CA TYR A 219 10.83 -18.55 -24.92
C TYR A 219 11.10 -19.42 -26.17
N PRO A 220 11.21 -20.76 -26.01
CA PRO A 220 11.63 -21.65 -27.10
C PRO A 220 10.62 -21.75 -28.25
N THR A 221 9.38 -21.32 -28.03
CA THR A 221 8.28 -21.34 -29.00
C THR A 221 7.95 -19.95 -29.56
N ASP A 222 8.79 -18.94 -29.33
CA ASP A 222 8.57 -17.60 -29.88
C ASP A 222 8.82 -17.58 -31.41
N GLU A 223 7.71 -17.62 -32.16
CA GLU A 223 7.73 -17.69 -33.63
C GLU A 223 8.51 -16.54 -34.31
N PRO A 224 8.35 -15.26 -33.90
CA PRO A 224 9.11 -14.15 -34.47
C PRO A 224 10.63 -14.33 -34.36
N THR A 225 11.11 -14.75 -33.19
CA THR A 225 12.55 -14.96 -32.97
C THR A 225 13.05 -16.22 -33.68
N LEU A 226 12.25 -17.29 -33.73
CA LEU A 226 12.58 -18.49 -34.50
C LEU A 226 12.74 -18.19 -36.00
N GLU A 227 11.90 -17.31 -36.56
CA GLU A 227 12.02 -16.92 -37.96
C GLU A 227 13.27 -16.07 -38.22
N LYS A 228 13.56 -15.08 -37.37
CA LYS A 228 14.83 -14.33 -37.41
C LYS A 228 16.04 -15.27 -37.30
N MET A 229 15.96 -16.30 -36.45
CA MET A 229 17.03 -17.27 -36.29
C MET A 229 17.29 -18.11 -37.56
N LYS A 230 16.24 -18.45 -38.33
CA LYS A 230 16.39 -19.11 -39.64
C LYS A 230 17.10 -18.20 -40.65
N GLN A 231 16.78 -16.90 -40.63
CA GLN A 231 17.44 -15.90 -41.47
C GLN A 231 18.93 -15.83 -41.13
N TYR A 232 19.30 -15.69 -39.86
CA TYR A 232 20.69 -15.66 -39.43
C TYR A 232 21.47 -16.93 -39.80
N ARG A 233 20.85 -18.12 -39.67
CA ARG A 233 21.48 -19.38 -40.10
C ARG A 233 21.73 -19.43 -41.61
N THR A 234 20.83 -18.85 -42.40
CA THR A 234 20.99 -18.78 -43.85
C THR A 234 22.13 -17.83 -44.24
N GLU A 235 22.25 -16.69 -43.55
CA GLU A 235 23.30 -15.69 -43.79
C GLU A 235 24.69 -16.15 -43.31
N LEU A 236 24.77 -16.85 -42.18
CA LEU A 236 26.02 -17.37 -41.61
C LEU A 236 26.46 -18.70 -42.23
N GLY A 237 25.56 -19.41 -42.93
CA GLY A 237 25.74 -20.74 -43.48
C GLY A 237 25.28 -21.85 -42.53
N GLU A 238 24.66 -22.91 -43.07
CA GLU A 238 24.02 -23.99 -42.28
C GLU A 238 24.97 -24.73 -41.33
N ASP A 239 26.29 -24.71 -41.61
CA ASP A 239 27.32 -25.34 -40.78
C ASP A 239 27.81 -24.45 -39.61
N ALA A 240 27.37 -23.19 -39.53
CA ALA A 240 27.76 -22.28 -38.45
C ALA A 240 27.03 -22.65 -37.15
N ALA A 241 27.78 -23.12 -36.15
CA ALA A 241 27.25 -23.43 -34.83
C ALA A 241 26.88 -22.13 -34.08
N VAL A 242 25.62 -21.71 -34.17
CA VAL A 242 25.09 -20.63 -33.33
C VAL A 242 24.62 -21.22 -32.01
N THR A 243 25.29 -20.84 -30.93
CA THR A 243 24.98 -21.28 -29.56
C THR A 243 24.54 -20.10 -28.71
N ALA A 244 23.67 -20.35 -27.73
CA ALA A 244 23.35 -19.35 -26.70
C ALA A 244 24.59 -19.02 -25.85
N ARG A 245 24.60 -17.83 -25.25
CA ARG A 245 25.63 -17.40 -24.31
C ARG A 245 25.72 -18.34 -23.13
N GLN A 246 26.94 -18.74 -22.77
CA GLN A 246 27.17 -19.66 -21.66
C GLN A 246 26.63 -19.13 -20.32
N SER A 247 26.74 -17.82 -20.07
CA SER A 247 26.23 -17.18 -18.86
C SER A 247 24.71 -17.30 -18.75
N ILE A 248 23.99 -17.06 -19.85
CA ILE A 248 22.52 -17.18 -19.91
C ILE A 248 22.09 -18.64 -19.81
N GLN A 249 22.77 -19.55 -20.50
CA GLN A 249 22.51 -20.99 -20.39
C GLN A 249 22.65 -21.48 -18.95
N HIS A 250 23.72 -21.09 -18.26
CA HIS A 250 23.94 -21.43 -16.86
C HIS A 250 22.86 -20.83 -15.94
N TYR A 251 22.48 -19.57 -16.18
CA TYR A 251 21.42 -18.90 -15.43
C TYR A 251 20.07 -19.63 -15.57
N VAL A 252 19.61 -19.87 -16.80
CA VAL A 252 18.33 -20.55 -17.08
C VAL A 252 18.33 -21.96 -16.50
N GLN A 253 19.38 -22.75 -16.76
CA GLN A 253 19.47 -24.12 -16.24
C GLN A 253 19.41 -24.14 -14.70
N ARG A 254 20.17 -23.27 -14.04
CA ARG A 254 20.20 -23.19 -12.58
C ARG A 254 18.84 -22.76 -12.04
N SER A 255 18.23 -21.73 -12.62
CA SER A 255 16.93 -21.23 -12.18
C SER A 255 15.84 -22.30 -12.29
N LEU A 256 15.76 -23.01 -13.41
CA LEU A 256 14.81 -24.11 -13.59
C LEU A 256 15.04 -25.25 -12.58
N MET A 257 16.30 -25.60 -12.29
CA MET A 257 16.60 -26.61 -11.27
C MET A 257 16.20 -26.17 -9.86
N GLU A 258 16.41 -24.90 -9.51
CA GLU A 258 16.01 -24.33 -8.23
C GLU A 258 14.47 -24.31 -8.09
N LYS A 259 13.76 -23.84 -9.12
CA LYS A 259 12.29 -23.85 -9.16
C LYS A 259 11.73 -25.25 -9.02
N LYS A 260 12.33 -26.25 -9.68
CA LYS A 260 11.91 -27.64 -9.52
C LYS A 260 11.94 -28.11 -8.05
N LEU A 261 12.94 -27.68 -7.29
CA LEU A 261 13.04 -28.00 -5.86
C LEU A 261 12.00 -27.22 -5.04
N ILE A 262 11.76 -25.95 -5.37
CA ILE A 262 10.76 -25.13 -4.68
C ILE A 262 9.35 -25.66 -4.94
N TYR A 263 8.99 -25.96 -6.18
CA TYR A 263 7.68 -26.50 -6.52
C TYR A 263 7.44 -27.88 -5.92
N TYR A 264 8.48 -28.72 -5.81
CA TYR A 264 8.40 -29.96 -5.04
C TYR A 264 8.02 -29.70 -3.57
N ALA A 265 8.62 -28.67 -2.96
CA ALA A 265 8.28 -28.26 -1.59
C ALA A 265 6.86 -27.68 -1.49
N VAL A 266 6.38 -26.94 -2.49
CA VAL A 266 4.99 -26.45 -2.53
C VAL A 266 4.00 -27.62 -2.57
N GLU A 267 4.28 -28.64 -3.39
CA GLU A 267 3.37 -29.78 -3.54
C GLU A 267 3.36 -30.71 -2.31
N HIS A 268 4.50 -30.88 -1.64
CA HIS A 268 4.67 -31.93 -0.63
C HIS A 268 4.94 -31.44 0.80
N LEU A 269 5.36 -30.18 0.98
CA LEU A 269 5.77 -29.63 2.28
C LEU A 269 4.90 -28.44 2.72
N GLY A 270 3.84 -28.11 1.99
CA GLY A 270 2.91 -27.03 2.36
C GLY A 270 3.47 -25.61 2.19
N GLU A 271 4.55 -25.48 1.41
CA GLU A 271 5.19 -24.19 1.14
C GLU A 271 4.39 -23.35 0.13
N THR A 272 4.60 -22.03 0.15
CA THR A 272 4.08 -21.11 -0.88
C THR A 272 5.20 -20.57 -1.75
N PHE A 273 4.95 -20.34 -3.03
CA PHE A 273 5.94 -19.73 -3.92
C PHE A 273 5.24 -18.87 -4.95
N ASN A 274 5.67 -17.61 -5.03
CA ASN A 274 5.30 -16.70 -6.10
C ASN A 274 6.47 -16.69 -7.09
N ASP A 275 6.26 -17.29 -8.25
CA ASP A 275 7.29 -17.36 -9.28
C ASP A 275 7.49 -15.97 -9.90
N PRO A 276 8.69 -15.38 -9.82
CA PRO A 276 8.94 -14.05 -10.36
C PRO A 276 9.09 -14.03 -11.88
N ASP A 277 9.26 -15.18 -12.54
CA ASP A 277 9.50 -15.24 -13.98
C ASP A 277 8.30 -15.77 -14.76
N LEU A 278 8.00 -15.12 -15.88
CA LEU A 278 6.93 -15.50 -16.80
C LEU A 278 7.31 -16.68 -17.72
N TRP A 279 8.61 -16.92 -17.90
CA TRP A 279 9.15 -17.93 -18.81
C TRP A 279 9.31 -19.32 -18.19
N THR A 280 8.88 -19.54 -16.94
CA THR A 280 8.91 -20.88 -16.34
C THR A 280 8.07 -21.86 -17.17
N PRO A 281 8.66 -22.97 -17.65
CA PRO A 281 7.92 -23.95 -18.45
C PRO A 281 6.73 -24.52 -17.70
N ASP A 282 5.59 -24.60 -18.38
CA ASP A 282 4.35 -25.12 -17.82
C ASP A 282 4.52 -26.52 -17.23
N GLU A 283 5.38 -27.38 -17.80
CA GLU A 283 5.59 -28.75 -17.30
C GLU A 283 6.21 -28.80 -15.90
N LEU A 284 6.86 -27.72 -15.48
CA LEU A 284 7.55 -27.62 -14.19
C LEU A 284 6.60 -27.14 -13.08
N VAL A 285 5.52 -26.43 -13.44
CA VAL A 285 4.53 -25.91 -12.49
C VAL A 285 3.55 -27.03 -12.09
N PRO A 286 3.37 -27.32 -10.78
CA PRO A 286 2.43 -28.33 -10.30
C PRO A 286 0.99 -28.08 -10.76
N GLU A 287 0.26 -29.14 -11.12
CA GLU A 287 -1.15 -29.04 -11.56
C GLU A 287 -2.07 -28.48 -10.45
N SER A 288 -1.74 -28.69 -9.19
CA SER A 288 -2.45 -28.10 -8.04
C SER A 288 -2.40 -26.56 -8.07
N LEU A 289 -1.23 -25.99 -8.37
CA LEU A 289 -1.07 -24.54 -8.54
C LEU A 289 -1.70 -24.05 -9.83
N LYS A 290 -1.54 -24.75 -10.96
CA LYS A 290 -2.22 -24.38 -12.20
C LYS A 290 -3.73 -24.36 -12.04
N LYS A 291 -4.31 -25.34 -11.33
CA LYS A 291 -5.73 -25.36 -11.02
C LYS A 291 -6.13 -24.17 -10.17
N LYS A 292 -5.34 -23.84 -9.14
CA LYS A 292 -5.55 -22.65 -8.32
C LYS A 292 -5.48 -21.36 -9.15
N TYR A 293 -4.50 -21.22 -10.03
CA TYR A 293 -4.39 -20.07 -10.95
C TYR A 293 -5.55 -20.02 -11.94
N ARG A 294 -6.00 -21.15 -12.48
CA ARG A 294 -7.20 -21.20 -13.34
C ARG A 294 -8.45 -20.86 -12.56
N GLU A 295 -8.61 -21.34 -11.33
CA GLU A 295 -9.72 -20.99 -10.44
C GLU A 295 -9.69 -19.50 -10.09
N ASP A 296 -8.52 -18.92 -9.85
CA ASP A 296 -8.37 -17.50 -9.54
C ASP A 296 -8.56 -16.64 -10.81
N GLN A 297 -8.09 -17.07 -11.98
CA GLN A 297 -8.41 -16.45 -13.26
C GLN A 297 -9.88 -16.60 -13.64
N GLU A 298 -10.51 -17.73 -13.32
CA GLU A 298 -11.94 -17.96 -13.51
C GLU A 298 -12.72 -17.12 -12.52
N LYS A 299 -12.30 -16.95 -11.27
CA LYS A 299 -12.88 -15.99 -10.33
C LYS A 299 -12.73 -14.57 -10.85
N GLN A 300 -11.56 -14.18 -11.35
CA GLN A 300 -11.34 -12.86 -11.95
C GLN A 300 -12.17 -12.67 -13.22
N LYS A 301 -12.31 -13.69 -14.07
CA LYS A 301 -13.19 -13.68 -15.25
C LYS A 301 -14.66 -13.69 -14.86
N GLN A 302 -15.06 -14.39 -13.81
CA GLN A 302 -16.40 -14.42 -13.26
C GLN A 302 -16.72 -13.08 -12.58
N GLU A 303 -15.74 -12.44 -11.96
CA GLU A 303 -15.81 -11.07 -11.46
C GLU A 303 -15.96 -10.10 -12.63
N ALA A 304 -15.19 -10.26 -13.72
CA ALA A 304 -15.30 -9.46 -14.93
C ALA A 304 -16.61 -9.69 -15.70
N LEU A 305 -17.13 -10.93 -15.75
CA LEU A 305 -18.44 -11.26 -16.33
C LEU A 305 -19.59 -10.78 -15.44
N ASN A 306 -19.42 -10.78 -14.11
CA ASN A 306 -20.33 -10.11 -13.17
C ASN A 306 -20.36 -8.59 -13.41
N VAL A 307 -19.29 -7.97 -13.94
CA VAL A 307 -19.31 -6.56 -14.36
C VAL A 307 -20.28 -6.34 -15.54
N GLU A 308 -20.45 -7.30 -16.46
CA GLU A 308 -21.43 -7.21 -17.56
C GLU A 308 -22.88 -7.42 -17.10
N GLU A 309 -23.15 -8.32 -16.15
CA GLU A 309 -24.49 -8.51 -15.56
C GLU A 309 -24.91 -7.37 -14.61
N ARG A 310 -23.96 -6.61 -14.04
CA ARG A 310 -24.18 -5.43 -13.16
C ARG A 310 -24.85 -4.22 -13.83
N LYS A 311 -25.26 -4.31 -15.11
CA LYS A 311 -26.09 -3.28 -15.76
C LYS A 311 -27.54 -3.22 -15.23
N LYS A 312 -28.01 -4.19 -14.44
CA LYS A 312 -29.31 -4.12 -13.74
C LYS A 312 -29.15 -3.46 -12.37
N ARG A 313 -29.33 -2.14 -12.33
CA ARG A 313 -29.41 -1.33 -11.10
C ARG A 313 -30.66 -1.73 -10.29
N GLY A 314 -30.52 -1.98 -9.00
CA GLY A 314 -31.65 -2.31 -8.11
C GLY A 314 -32.50 -1.08 -7.72
N PRO A 315 -33.74 -1.27 -7.23
CA PRO A 315 -34.60 -0.18 -6.76
C PRO A 315 -34.01 0.51 -5.52
N LEU A 316 -34.32 1.80 -5.32
CA LEU A 316 -33.87 2.52 -4.13
C LEU A 316 -34.72 2.13 -2.91
N PRO A 317 -34.11 1.79 -1.76
CA PRO A 317 -34.84 1.29 -0.60
C PRO A 317 -35.54 2.38 0.21
N PHE A 318 -35.35 3.65 -0.13
CA PHE A 318 -35.93 4.79 0.61
C PHE A 318 -36.64 5.76 -0.34
N GLU A 319 -37.79 6.27 0.09
CA GLU A 319 -38.52 7.31 -0.61
C GLU A 319 -37.81 8.67 -0.52
N GLY A 320 -37.93 9.48 -1.58
CA GLY A 320 -37.38 10.84 -1.62
C GLY A 320 -35.91 10.97 -2.03
N ILE A 321 -35.16 9.87 -2.16
CA ILE A 321 -33.79 9.92 -2.71
C ILE A 321 -33.85 10.13 -4.23
N ALA A 322 -33.00 11.00 -4.76
CA ALA A 322 -32.89 11.24 -6.20
C ALA A 322 -31.50 10.87 -6.72
N ILE A 323 -31.45 10.09 -7.80
CA ILE A 323 -30.22 9.94 -8.60
C ILE A 323 -30.08 11.21 -9.42
N THR A 324 -28.98 11.94 -9.21
CA THR A 324 -28.74 13.23 -9.90
C THR A 324 -27.66 13.15 -10.96
N MET A 325 -26.71 12.23 -10.79
CA MET A 325 -25.74 11.86 -11.81
C MET A 325 -25.57 10.36 -11.78
N ASP A 326 -25.76 9.72 -12.93
CA ASP A 326 -25.51 8.29 -13.06
C ASP A 326 -24.16 8.01 -13.75
N SER A 327 -23.82 6.72 -13.91
CA SER A 327 -22.51 6.32 -14.45
C SER A 327 -22.28 6.82 -15.89
N GLN A 328 -23.34 6.95 -16.70
CA GLN A 328 -23.23 7.48 -18.06
C GLN A 328 -22.95 8.97 -18.05
N GLN A 329 -23.68 9.73 -17.22
CA GLN A 329 -23.48 11.17 -17.08
C GLN A 329 -22.11 11.52 -16.48
N MET A 330 -21.54 10.62 -15.69
CA MET A 330 -20.21 10.77 -15.11
C MET A 330 -19.11 10.12 -15.96
N ASN A 331 -19.34 9.68 -17.19
CA ASN A 331 -18.32 9.08 -18.05
C ASN A 331 -17.43 8.02 -17.35
N GLY A 332 -18.05 7.06 -16.65
CA GLY A 332 -17.33 6.00 -15.96
C GLY A 332 -18.18 4.78 -15.66
N THR A 333 -17.58 3.77 -15.04
CA THR A 333 -18.29 2.54 -14.68
C THR A 333 -18.53 2.48 -13.18
N GLN A 334 -19.69 1.93 -12.79
CA GLN A 334 -20.05 1.68 -11.39
C GLN A 334 -19.88 2.88 -10.43
N ARG A 335 -20.24 4.09 -10.87
CA ARG A 335 -20.34 5.30 -10.02
C ARG A 335 -21.69 6.00 -10.13
N VAL A 336 -22.17 6.61 -9.05
CA VAL A 336 -23.48 7.29 -8.97
C VAL A 336 -23.49 8.40 -7.90
N VAL A 337 -24.31 9.43 -8.11
CA VAL A 337 -24.57 10.51 -7.14
C VAL A 337 -26.05 10.50 -6.74
N PHE A 338 -26.28 10.38 -5.44
CA PHE A 338 -27.59 10.49 -4.80
C PHE A 338 -27.72 11.79 -4.03
N ASP A 339 -28.86 12.46 -4.16
CA ASP A 339 -29.22 13.62 -3.35
C ASP A 339 -30.36 13.29 -2.39
N ARG A 340 -30.45 14.08 -1.31
CA ARG A 340 -31.46 13.96 -0.24
C ARG A 340 -31.32 12.67 0.57
N VAL A 341 -30.09 12.18 0.72
CA VAL A 341 -29.77 11.07 1.64
C VAL A 341 -29.89 11.53 3.09
N LEU A 342 -29.50 12.78 3.37
CA LEU A 342 -29.73 13.46 4.65
C LEU A 342 -30.55 14.73 4.45
N THR A 343 -31.23 15.14 5.51
CA THR A 343 -31.90 16.43 5.64
C THR A 343 -30.94 17.50 6.15
N GLU A 344 -31.27 18.77 5.91
CA GLU A 344 -30.53 19.93 6.42
C GLU A 344 -30.36 19.92 7.95
N SER A 345 -31.37 19.44 8.69
CA SER A 345 -31.28 19.28 10.15
C SER A 345 -30.27 18.20 10.55
N GLU A 346 -30.28 17.06 9.87
CA GLU A 346 -29.34 15.97 10.16
C GLU A 346 -27.90 16.37 9.84
N CYS A 347 -27.67 17.08 8.73
CA CYS A 347 -26.36 17.65 8.41
C CYS A 347 -25.87 18.59 9.52
N LYS A 348 -26.72 19.48 10.05
CA LYS A 348 -26.37 20.40 11.13
C LYS A 348 -26.03 19.68 12.44
N ASP A 349 -26.80 18.66 12.79
CA ASP A 349 -26.55 17.83 13.98
C ASP A 349 -25.19 17.09 13.86
N LEU A 350 -24.89 16.51 12.69
CA LEU A 350 -23.59 15.87 12.44
C LEU A 350 -22.43 16.88 12.41
N LEU A 351 -22.62 18.09 11.87
CA LEU A 351 -21.61 19.14 11.91
C LEU A 351 -21.35 19.62 13.34
N ARG A 352 -22.37 19.66 14.22
CA ARG A 352 -22.19 19.95 15.64
C ARG A 352 -21.31 18.89 16.31
N LEU A 353 -21.55 17.61 16.02
CA LEU A 353 -20.73 16.50 16.51
C LEU A 353 -19.25 16.70 16.17
N THR A 354 -18.92 17.01 14.90
CA THR A 354 -17.52 17.25 14.49
C THR A 354 -16.84 18.39 15.24
N LYS A 355 -17.59 19.44 15.59
CA LYS A 355 -17.04 20.61 16.27
C LYS A 355 -16.70 20.34 17.73
N ALA A 356 -17.43 19.42 18.36
CA ALA A 356 -17.22 19.03 19.76
C ALA A 356 -16.18 17.90 19.91
N ALA A 357 -16.11 16.99 18.94
CA ALA A 357 -15.39 15.73 19.07
C ALA A 357 -14.29 15.45 18.03
N GLY A 358 -14.12 16.31 17.01
CA GLY A 358 -13.11 16.09 15.97
C GLY A 358 -11.68 16.18 16.52
N GLU A 359 -10.91 15.10 16.40
CA GLU A 359 -9.51 15.05 16.80
C GLU A 359 -8.61 15.43 15.61
N ALA A 360 -7.66 16.34 15.83
CA ALA A 360 -6.76 16.81 14.78
C ALA A 360 -5.77 15.71 14.38
N GLY A 361 -5.80 15.29 13.10
CA GLY A 361 -4.94 14.23 12.57
C GLY A 361 -5.29 12.81 13.05
N ASP A 362 -6.52 12.58 13.49
CA ASP A 362 -7.08 11.23 13.71
C ASP A 362 -6.96 10.39 12.42
N GLY A 363 -6.58 9.11 12.54
CA GLY A 363 -6.19 8.27 11.38
C GLY A 363 -4.76 8.50 10.84
N TYR A 364 -4.12 9.62 11.19
CA TYR A 364 -2.83 10.06 10.63
C TYR A 364 -1.74 10.35 11.68
N ARG A 365 -1.66 9.54 12.75
CA ARG A 365 -0.68 9.74 13.86
C ARG A 365 -0.68 11.17 14.43
N ALA A 366 -1.85 11.81 14.51
CA ALA A 366 -2.01 13.20 14.95
C ALA A 366 -1.34 14.26 14.04
N ARG A 367 -0.99 13.91 12.79
CA ARG A 367 -0.55 14.89 11.79
C ARG A 367 -1.72 15.79 11.42
N ARG A 368 -1.62 17.07 11.77
CA ARG A 368 -2.69 18.06 11.55
C ARG A 368 -2.95 18.37 10.09
N SER A 369 -2.00 18.06 9.21
CA SER A 369 -1.98 18.39 7.78
C SER A 369 -1.37 17.22 7.00
N PRO A 370 -2.07 16.08 6.88
CA PRO A 370 -1.47 14.84 6.37
C PRO A 370 -1.15 14.87 4.87
N HIS A 371 -1.96 15.58 4.07
CA HIS A 371 -1.84 15.61 2.61
C HIS A 371 -1.27 16.93 2.06
N THR A 372 -1.53 18.04 2.75
CA THR A 372 -1.06 19.38 2.34
C THR A 372 -0.92 20.27 3.58
N PRO A 373 0.14 21.08 3.69
CA PRO A 373 0.31 22.02 4.81
C PRO A 373 -0.79 23.10 4.85
N HIS A 374 -1.46 23.35 3.71
CA HIS A 374 -2.44 24.43 3.54
C HIS A 374 -3.84 24.10 4.10
N GLU A 375 -4.04 22.88 4.60
CA GLU A 375 -5.30 22.44 5.17
C GLU A 375 -5.10 21.74 6.52
N ARG A 376 -6.07 21.90 7.42
CA ARG A 376 -6.14 21.15 8.67
C ARG A 376 -7.15 20.02 8.57
N PHE A 377 -6.76 18.84 9.01
CA PHE A 377 -7.58 17.63 9.03
C PHE A 377 -8.08 17.32 10.45
N GLU A 378 -9.38 17.09 10.57
CA GLU A 378 -10.09 16.67 11.79
C GLU A 378 -10.86 15.38 11.46
N GLY A 379 -10.73 14.34 12.28
CA GLY A 379 -11.41 13.05 12.11
C GLY A 379 -12.16 12.60 13.37
N LEU A 380 -13.17 11.76 13.20
CA LEU A 380 -13.92 11.12 14.27
C LEU A 380 -14.44 9.74 13.84
N THR A 381 -14.03 8.68 14.53
CA THR A 381 -14.53 7.31 14.32
C THR A 381 -15.86 7.08 15.03
N VAL A 382 -16.63 6.07 14.57
CA VAL A 382 -17.94 5.74 15.14
C VAL A 382 -17.87 5.32 16.61
N LEU A 383 -16.87 4.51 16.98
CA LEU A 383 -16.70 4.07 18.38
C LEU A 383 -16.36 5.24 19.29
N LYS A 384 -15.48 6.13 18.83
CA LYS A 384 -15.09 7.31 19.60
C LYS A 384 -16.26 8.26 19.80
N ALA A 385 -17.10 8.47 18.78
CA ALA A 385 -18.31 9.27 18.91
C ALA A 385 -19.25 8.71 19.98
N MET A 386 -19.42 7.39 20.03
CA MET A 386 -20.27 6.73 21.04
C MET A 386 -19.69 6.83 22.45
N GLN A 387 -18.38 6.67 22.61
CA GLN A 387 -17.70 6.81 23.90
C GLN A 387 -17.81 8.24 24.46
N LEU A 388 -17.63 9.26 23.61
CA LEU A 388 -17.82 10.65 24.01
C LEU A 388 -19.26 10.94 24.42
N ALA A 389 -20.23 10.27 23.77
CA ALA A 389 -21.64 10.40 24.10
C ALA A 389 -22.04 9.67 25.40
N GLU A 390 -21.32 8.62 25.76
CA GLU A 390 -21.44 7.94 27.06
C GLU A 390 -20.91 8.82 28.20
N ASN A 391 -19.79 9.51 27.96
CA ASN A 391 -19.19 10.45 28.92
C ASN A 391 -19.95 11.77 29.07
N GLY A 392 -20.92 12.05 28.18
CA GLY A 392 -21.68 13.31 28.17
C GLY A 392 -20.96 14.48 27.50
N ASP A 393 -19.84 14.23 26.81
CA ASP A 393 -19.09 15.25 26.07
C ASP A 393 -19.81 15.68 24.77
N VAL A 394 -20.64 14.79 24.21
CA VAL A 394 -21.48 15.05 23.04
C VAL A 394 -22.89 14.47 23.25
N GLU A 395 -23.86 15.02 22.51
CA GLU A 395 -25.24 14.54 22.53
C GLU A 395 -25.34 13.12 21.98
N TRP A 396 -25.96 12.20 22.73
CA TRP A 396 -26.20 10.82 22.29
C TRP A 396 -26.97 10.74 20.97
N ARG A 397 -27.90 11.67 20.76
CA ARG A 397 -28.66 11.77 19.52
C ARG A 397 -27.77 11.99 18.29
N ASP A 398 -26.71 12.79 18.43
CA ASP A 398 -25.81 13.12 17.32
C ASP A 398 -24.88 11.94 16.99
N ALA A 399 -24.34 11.27 18.01
CA ALA A 399 -23.53 10.06 17.84
C ALA A 399 -24.35 8.91 17.22
N LYS A 400 -25.60 8.73 17.68
CA LYS A 400 -26.55 7.77 17.09
C LYS A 400 -26.87 8.11 15.63
N LEU A 401 -27.03 9.39 15.31
CA LEU A 401 -27.29 9.85 13.94
C LEU A 401 -26.14 9.50 12.99
N LEU A 402 -24.88 9.54 13.44
CA LEU A 402 -23.72 9.13 12.63
C LEU A 402 -23.83 7.65 12.20
N LEU A 403 -24.14 6.75 13.14
CA LEU A 403 -24.37 5.33 12.85
C LEU A 403 -25.55 5.13 11.89
N GLN A 404 -26.67 5.83 12.12
CA GLN A 404 -27.86 5.73 11.27
C GLN A 404 -27.61 6.26 9.84
N ALA A 405 -26.91 7.39 9.71
CA ALA A 405 -26.56 7.98 8.42
C ALA A 405 -25.66 7.04 7.60
N SER A 406 -24.63 6.46 8.24
CA SER A 406 -23.76 5.47 7.59
C SER A 406 -24.51 4.22 7.15
N GLU A 407 -25.46 3.71 7.96
CA GLU A 407 -26.26 2.52 7.63
C GLU A 407 -27.26 2.79 6.52
N LYS A 408 -27.83 4.00 6.47
CA LYS A 408 -28.66 4.46 5.36
C LYS A 408 -27.86 4.44 4.05
N SER A 409 -26.62 4.94 4.07
CA SER A 409 -25.71 4.88 2.92
C SER A 409 -25.43 3.43 2.49
N ARG A 410 -25.09 2.55 3.43
CA ARG A 410 -24.83 1.12 3.14
C ARG A 410 -26.00 0.45 2.42
N LYS A 411 -27.24 0.64 2.91
CA LYS A 411 -28.46 0.09 2.29
C LYS A 411 -28.70 0.62 0.88
N ILE A 412 -28.43 1.91 0.63
CA ILE A 412 -28.55 2.50 -0.71
C ILE A 412 -27.55 1.84 -1.66
N ILE A 413 -26.28 1.74 -1.26
CA ILE A 413 -25.19 1.20 -2.07
C ILE A 413 -25.38 -0.29 -2.33
N GLU A 414 -25.76 -1.05 -1.30
CA GLU A 414 -26.08 -2.49 -1.40
C GLU A 414 -27.20 -2.73 -2.42
N SER A 415 -28.31 -2.00 -2.29
CA SER A 415 -29.44 -2.15 -3.20
C SER A 415 -29.11 -1.73 -4.63
N TYR A 416 -28.31 -0.67 -4.80
CA TYR A 416 -28.00 -0.12 -6.12
C TYR A 416 -26.96 -0.95 -6.91
N PHE A 417 -25.86 -1.34 -6.27
CA PHE A 417 -24.73 -1.99 -6.96
C PHE A 417 -24.69 -3.52 -6.83
N THR A 418 -25.22 -4.07 -5.74
CA THR A 418 -25.03 -5.50 -5.40
C THR A 418 -26.28 -6.10 -4.73
N PRO A 419 -27.47 -5.98 -5.38
CA PRO A 419 -28.72 -6.43 -4.78
C PRO A 419 -28.66 -7.92 -4.45
N GLY A 420 -29.01 -8.26 -3.20
CA GLY A 420 -29.00 -9.64 -2.71
C GLY A 420 -27.65 -10.13 -2.16
N LYS A 421 -26.58 -9.33 -2.22
CA LYS A 421 -25.32 -9.61 -1.53
C LYS A 421 -25.11 -8.62 -0.40
N LYS A 422 -24.89 -9.13 0.81
CA LYS A 422 -24.66 -8.28 1.99
C LYS A 422 -23.36 -7.49 1.83
N LEU A 423 -23.40 -6.20 2.13
CA LEU A 423 -22.23 -5.34 2.32
C LEU A 423 -21.99 -5.09 3.81
N HIS A 424 -20.72 -5.19 4.21
CA HIS A 424 -20.21 -4.87 5.53
C HIS A 424 -19.41 -3.57 5.47
N PHE A 425 -19.38 -2.78 6.55
CA PHE A 425 -18.43 -1.67 6.64
C PHE A 425 -17.03 -2.23 6.81
N SER A 426 -16.08 -1.75 5.99
CA SER A 426 -14.65 -1.92 6.23
C SER A 426 -14.14 -0.84 7.18
N PHE A 427 -14.60 0.40 6.99
CA PHE A 427 -14.24 1.55 7.83
C PHE A 427 -15.23 2.70 7.66
N THR A 428 -15.49 3.45 8.73
CA THR A 428 -16.37 4.62 8.77
C THR A 428 -15.65 5.80 9.42
N HIS A 429 -15.46 6.90 8.68
CA HIS A 429 -14.77 8.07 9.19
C HIS A 429 -15.51 9.37 8.92
N LEU A 430 -15.87 10.10 9.97
CA LEU A 430 -16.40 11.45 9.85
C LEU A 430 -15.23 12.43 9.79
N VAL A 431 -15.03 13.04 8.62
CA VAL A 431 -13.84 13.85 8.32
C VAL A 431 -14.20 15.29 7.99
N CYS A 432 -13.38 16.23 8.47
CA CYS A 432 -13.46 17.63 8.12
C CYS A 432 -12.07 18.15 7.69
N ARG A 433 -12.05 18.97 6.62
CA ARG A 433 -10.87 19.68 6.15
C ARG A 433 -11.12 21.17 6.13
N ARG A 434 -10.19 21.95 6.69
CA ARG A 434 -10.30 23.41 6.80
C ARG A 434 -9.13 24.09 6.12
N ALA A 435 -9.40 25.06 5.26
CA ALA A 435 -8.37 25.92 4.68
C ALA A 435 -7.62 26.69 5.79
N VAL A 436 -6.30 26.76 5.69
CA VAL A 436 -5.47 27.61 6.56
C VAL A 436 -5.46 29.03 5.99
N ASP A 437 -5.87 30.00 6.80
CA ASP A 437 -5.95 31.41 6.41
C ASP A 437 -4.57 31.96 6.03
N GLY A 438 -4.49 32.62 4.88
CA GLY A 438 -3.26 33.27 4.39
C GLY A 438 -2.29 32.35 3.62
N GLU A 439 -2.59 31.06 3.48
CA GLU A 439 -1.73 30.09 2.78
C GLU A 439 -2.35 29.53 1.49
N GLN A 440 -3.26 30.28 0.85
CA GLN A 440 -4.07 29.78 -0.28
C GLN A 440 -3.66 30.34 -1.65
N GLU A 441 -2.77 31.33 -1.68
CA GLU A 441 -2.42 32.05 -2.91
C GLU A 441 -1.46 31.24 -3.79
N GLY A 442 -1.83 31.01 -5.06
CA GLY A 442 -0.98 30.33 -6.05
C GLY A 442 -0.83 28.81 -5.90
N ARG A 443 -1.67 28.18 -5.07
CA ARG A 443 -1.60 26.75 -4.79
C ARG A 443 -2.11 25.89 -5.97
N MET A 444 -1.38 24.81 -6.26
CA MET A 444 -1.68 23.84 -7.35
C MET A 444 -1.80 22.40 -6.82
N ASP A 445 -1.72 22.23 -5.50
CA ASP A 445 -1.84 20.95 -4.81
C ASP A 445 -3.31 20.51 -4.68
N LEU A 446 -3.51 19.21 -4.46
CA LEU A 446 -4.82 18.63 -4.20
C LEU A 446 -5.05 18.54 -2.69
N SER A 447 -6.31 18.65 -2.26
CA SER A 447 -6.69 18.32 -0.90
C SER A 447 -6.45 16.82 -0.65
N HIS A 448 -6.84 15.97 -1.61
CA HIS A 448 -6.52 14.55 -1.59
C HIS A 448 -5.94 14.15 -2.95
N PRO A 449 -4.74 13.54 -3.01
CA PRO A 449 -4.16 13.03 -4.25
C PRO A 449 -5.08 12.04 -4.96
N VAL A 450 -4.87 11.90 -6.28
CA VAL A 450 -5.57 10.90 -7.08
C VAL A 450 -5.13 9.50 -6.65
N HIS A 451 -6.09 8.63 -6.35
CA HIS A 451 -5.85 7.27 -5.88
C HIS A 451 -7.02 6.34 -6.26
N ALA A 452 -6.82 5.04 -6.06
CA ALA A 452 -7.87 4.03 -6.00
C ALA A 452 -7.93 3.45 -4.58
N ASP A 453 -9.12 3.09 -4.12
CA ASP A 453 -9.35 2.74 -2.71
C ASP A 453 -8.93 1.30 -2.34
N ASN A 454 -8.86 0.40 -3.33
CA ASN A 454 -8.53 -1.02 -3.13
C ASN A 454 -7.29 -1.50 -3.88
N CYS A 455 -6.57 -0.63 -4.58
CA CYS A 455 -5.38 -0.99 -5.32
C CYS A 455 -4.38 0.17 -5.41
N LEU A 456 -3.11 -0.16 -5.63
CA LEU A 456 -2.05 0.81 -5.86
C LEU A 456 -2.10 1.24 -7.31
N LEU A 457 -2.45 2.50 -7.55
CA LEU A 457 -2.60 3.05 -8.89
C LEU A 457 -1.23 3.34 -9.50
N ASP A 458 -0.96 2.77 -10.68
CA ASP A 458 0.23 3.03 -11.50
C ASP A 458 -0.18 3.75 -12.78
N PRO A 459 0.01 5.09 -12.85
CA PRO A 459 -0.40 5.86 -14.02
C PRO A 459 0.47 5.61 -15.25
N GLU A 460 1.74 5.22 -15.06
CA GLU A 460 2.68 4.96 -16.15
C GLU A 460 2.39 3.62 -16.83
N GLY A 461 2.12 2.58 -16.03
CA GLY A 461 1.74 1.25 -16.49
C GLY A 461 0.27 1.08 -16.85
N GLN A 462 -0.58 2.08 -16.57
CA GLN A 462 -2.05 1.98 -16.66
C GLN A 462 -2.62 0.77 -15.90
N GLU A 463 -2.03 0.42 -14.76
CA GLU A 463 -2.42 -0.74 -13.97
C GLU A 463 -2.82 -0.34 -12.54
N CYS A 464 -3.56 -1.21 -11.87
CA CYS A 464 -3.89 -1.02 -10.46
C CYS A 464 -3.67 -2.31 -9.67
N TRP A 465 -2.60 -2.32 -8.89
CA TRP A 465 -2.10 -3.51 -8.22
C TRP A 465 -2.87 -3.79 -6.93
N LYS A 466 -3.55 -4.93 -6.85
CA LYS A 466 -4.27 -5.38 -5.64
C LYS A 466 -3.32 -6.11 -4.69
N GLU A 467 -2.47 -5.36 -4.00
CA GLU A 467 -1.53 -5.90 -3.02
C GLU A 467 -1.32 -4.95 -1.84
N PRO A 468 -0.85 -5.45 -0.67
CA PRO A 468 -0.50 -4.59 0.45
C PRO A 468 0.52 -3.51 0.04
N PRO A 469 0.37 -2.24 0.47
CA PRO A 469 -0.50 -1.79 1.56
C PRO A 469 -1.94 -1.45 1.16
N ALA A 470 -2.37 -1.68 -0.09
CA ALA A 470 -3.74 -1.38 -0.49
C ALA A 470 -4.76 -2.25 0.25
N TYR A 471 -5.94 -1.69 0.50
CA TYR A 471 -7.05 -2.41 1.11
C TYR A 471 -7.80 -3.22 0.05
N VAL A 472 -7.15 -4.27 -0.45
CA VAL A 472 -7.61 -5.10 -1.59
C VAL A 472 -9.00 -5.72 -1.43
N TYR A 473 -9.49 -5.78 -0.19
CA TYR A 473 -10.79 -6.32 0.19
C TYR A 473 -11.94 -5.29 0.12
N ARG A 474 -11.67 -4.01 -0.18
CA ARG A 474 -12.72 -2.99 -0.35
C ARG A 474 -13.38 -3.16 -1.72
N ASP A 475 -14.70 -3.28 -1.73
CA ASP A 475 -15.50 -3.45 -2.93
C ASP A 475 -16.12 -2.14 -3.41
N TYR A 476 -16.64 -1.34 -2.47
CA TYR A 476 -17.31 -0.07 -2.74
C TYR A 476 -16.90 1.01 -1.75
N SER A 477 -16.98 2.25 -2.22
CA SER A 477 -16.73 3.45 -1.43
C SER A 477 -17.93 4.37 -1.51
N GLY A 478 -18.14 5.15 -0.45
CA GLY A 478 -19.19 6.13 -0.30
C GLY A 478 -18.67 7.40 0.36
N ILE A 479 -19.06 8.56 -0.15
CA ILE A 479 -18.76 9.86 0.45
C ILE A 479 -20.07 10.61 0.63
N LEU A 480 -20.51 10.74 1.89
CA LEU A 480 -21.74 11.44 2.26
C LEU A 480 -21.41 12.84 2.77
N TYR A 481 -21.74 13.86 1.98
CA TYR A 481 -21.43 15.25 2.26
C TYR A 481 -22.38 15.90 3.25
N LEU A 482 -21.84 16.76 4.11
CA LEU A 482 -22.59 17.40 5.19
C LEU A 482 -22.83 18.89 4.96
N ASN A 483 -22.08 19.55 4.08
CA ASN A 483 -22.18 20.99 3.87
C ASN A 483 -21.66 21.44 2.49
N ASP A 484 -21.93 22.70 2.15
CA ASP A 484 -21.52 23.40 0.92
C ASP A 484 -21.05 24.85 1.19
N ASP A 485 -20.94 25.28 2.45
CA ASP A 485 -20.48 26.62 2.84
C ASP A 485 -18.95 26.78 2.81
N PHE A 486 -18.32 26.35 1.71
CA PHE A 486 -16.88 26.45 1.45
C PHE A 486 -16.56 26.65 -0.05
N GLN A 487 -15.30 26.96 -0.38
CA GLN A 487 -14.82 27.09 -1.76
C GLN A 487 -13.79 26.02 -2.09
N GLY A 488 -13.82 25.51 -3.33
CA GLY A 488 -12.99 24.38 -3.78
C GLY A 488 -13.53 23.03 -3.26
N GLY A 489 -12.65 22.06 -3.00
CA GLY A 489 -13.04 20.80 -2.34
C GLY A 489 -13.92 19.85 -3.17
N GLY A 490 -14.05 20.08 -4.48
CA GLY A 490 -14.76 19.19 -5.39
C GLY A 490 -14.11 17.81 -5.47
N LEU A 491 -14.92 16.75 -5.50
CA LEU A 491 -14.44 15.41 -5.83
C LEU A 491 -14.37 15.29 -7.35
N PHE A 492 -13.27 14.80 -7.88
CA PHE A 492 -13.15 14.53 -9.31
C PHE A 492 -12.67 13.09 -9.54
N PHE A 493 -13.08 12.53 -10.66
CA PHE A 493 -12.64 11.22 -11.14
C PHE A 493 -11.73 11.41 -12.34
N THR A 494 -10.78 10.50 -12.51
CA THR A 494 -9.85 10.50 -13.65
C THR A 494 -9.89 9.16 -14.37
N GLU A 495 -9.28 9.11 -15.56
CA GLU A 495 -8.79 7.84 -16.12
C GLU A 495 -7.61 7.32 -15.27
N MET A 496 -7.10 6.12 -15.59
CA MET A 496 -5.95 5.51 -14.89
C MET A 496 -4.66 6.35 -15.04
N ASP A 497 -4.59 7.25 -16.01
CA ASP A 497 -3.46 8.18 -16.20
C ASP A 497 -3.35 9.26 -15.11
N THR A 498 -4.31 9.37 -14.19
CA THR A 498 -4.42 10.38 -13.11
C THR A 498 -4.50 11.85 -13.54
N VAL A 499 -4.51 12.12 -14.83
CA VAL A 499 -4.48 13.48 -15.40
C VAL A 499 -5.79 13.80 -16.11
N THR A 500 -6.35 12.84 -16.84
CA THR A 500 -7.56 13.05 -17.63
C THR A 500 -8.79 13.00 -16.74
N VAL A 501 -9.31 14.17 -16.36
CA VAL A 501 -10.53 14.29 -15.55
C VAL A 501 -11.76 13.85 -16.35
N THR A 502 -12.52 12.90 -15.82
CA THR A 502 -13.69 12.30 -16.46
C THR A 502 -15.02 12.79 -15.88
N ALA A 503 -15.04 13.17 -14.59
CA ALA A 503 -16.20 13.75 -13.94
C ALA A 503 -15.82 14.57 -12.71
N GLU A 504 -16.69 15.52 -12.35
CA GLU A 504 -16.55 16.32 -11.12
C GLU A 504 -17.89 16.38 -10.38
N VAL A 505 -17.83 16.23 -9.05
CA VAL A 505 -18.97 16.26 -8.16
C VAL A 505 -18.76 17.29 -7.07
N HIS A 506 -19.65 18.28 -7.05
CA HIS A 506 -19.66 19.34 -6.04
C HIS A 506 -20.32 18.84 -4.75
N PRO A 507 -19.67 18.96 -3.58
CA PRO A 507 -20.25 18.62 -2.29
C PRO A 507 -21.46 19.48 -1.94
N LYS A 508 -22.45 18.87 -1.27
CA LYS A 508 -23.57 19.58 -0.62
C LYS A 508 -24.22 18.72 0.44
N CYS A 509 -24.95 19.33 1.38
CA CYS A 509 -25.64 18.57 2.43
C CYS A 509 -26.52 17.45 1.84
N GLY A 510 -26.34 16.24 2.38
CA GLY A 510 -27.15 15.07 2.03
C GLY A 510 -26.88 14.50 0.63
N ARG A 511 -25.79 14.90 -0.03
CA ARG A 511 -25.30 14.27 -1.26
C ARG A 511 -24.39 13.10 -0.93
N LEU A 512 -24.72 11.92 -1.44
CA LEU A 512 -23.89 10.72 -1.39
C LEU A 512 -23.31 10.45 -2.77
N VAL A 513 -21.99 10.37 -2.87
CA VAL A 513 -21.31 9.81 -4.04
C VAL A 513 -20.92 8.39 -3.69
N ALA A 514 -21.30 7.44 -4.55
CA ALA A 514 -20.98 6.04 -4.35
C ALA A 514 -20.36 5.44 -5.61
N PHE A 515 -19.30 4.66 -5.44
CA PHE A 515 -18.54 4.09 -6.54
C PHE A 515 -17.85 2.78 -6.10
N SER A 516 -17.48 1.93 -7.05
CA SER A 516 -16.64 0.77 -6.77
C SER A 516 -15.19 1.20 -6.48
N SER A 517 -14.52 0.54 -5.54
CA SER A 517 -13.23 1.00 -4.98
C SER A 517 -12.01 0.74 -5.87
N GLY A 518 -12.20 0.16 -7.06
CA GLY A 518 -11.14 -0.33 -7.93
C GLY A 518 -10.61 0.62 -8.98
N LYS A 519 -9.86 0.05 -9.92
CA LYS A 519 -9.16 0.72 -11.03
C LYS A 519 -10.05 1.50 -11.98
N GLU A 520 -11.34 1.22 -11.95
CA GLU A 520 -12.36 1.89 -12.74
C GLU A 520 -12.80 3.27 -12.21
N ASN A 521 -12.45 3.59 -10.96
CA ASN A 521 -12.77 4.88 -10.34
C ASN A 521 -11.57 5.54 -9.62
N PRO A 522 -10.44 5.80 -10.31
CA PRO A 522 -9.42 6.71 -9.80
C PRO A 522 -10.03 8.08 -9.50
N HIS A 523 -9.73 8.64 -8.33
CA HIS A 523 -10.36 9.89 -7.89
C HIS A 523 -9.48 10.69 -6.94
N GLY A 524 -9.70 12.00 -6.93
CA GLY A 524 -9.02 12.97 -6.07
C GLY A 524 -9.95 14.07 -5.58
N VAL A 525 -9.45 14.93 -4.71
CA VAL A 525 -10.22 16.06 -4.17
C VAL A 525 -9.45 17.36 -4.40
N TRP A 526 -10.08 18.31 -5.08
CA TRP A 526 -9.53 19.65 -5.29
C TRP A 526 -9.26 20.35 -3.96
N ALA A 527 -8.26 21.22 -3.93
CA ALA A 527 -7.94 22.08 -2.79
C ALA A 527 -9.18 22.76 -2.19
N VAL A 528 -9.29 22.76 -0.86
CA VAL A 528 -10.26 23.62 -0.14
C VAL A 528 -9.60 24.98 0.04
N SER A 529 -10.05 25.98 -0.72
CA SER A 529 -9.44 27.32 -0.72
C SER A 529 -10.01 28.25 0.35
N ARG A 530 -11.22 27.98 0.84
CA ARG A 530 -11.85 28.76 1.91
C ARG A 530 -12.92 27.94 2.63
N GLY A 531 -13.00 28.09 3.94
CA GLY A 531 -14.04 27.45 4.76
C GLY A 531 -13.65 26.06 5.24
N ARG A 532 -14.66 25.26 5.62
CA ARG A 532 -14.48 23.91 6.17
C ARG A 532 -15.38 22.92 5.43
N ARG A 533 -14.81 21.91 4.80
CA ARG A 533 -15.53 20.82 4.12
C ARG A 533 -15.65 19.62 5.03
N CYS A 534 -16.85 19.10 5.27
CA CYS A 534 -17.07 17.90 6.08
C CYS A 534 -17.86 16.82 5.32
N ALA A 535 -17.48 15.57 5.53
CA ALA A 535 -18.12 14.40 4.92
C ALA A 535 -17.97 13.16 5.82
N ILE A 536 -18.83 12.18 5.63
CA ILE A 536 -18.62 10.82 6.15
C ILE A 536 -18.04 9.99 5.01
N ALA A 537 -16.78 9.57 5.16
CA ALA A 537 -16.11 8.63 4.27
C ALA A 537 -16.43 7.20 4.73
N LEU A 538 -16.85 6.37 3.77
CA LEU A 538 -17.43 5.06 4.01
C LEU A 538 -16.79 4.06 3.04
N TRP A 539 -16.24 2.98 3.56
CA TRP A 539 -15.72 1.88 2.75
C TRP A 539 -16.44 0.59 3.09
N TYR A 540 -16.74 -0.21 2.06
CA TYR A 540 -17.55 -1.41 2.16
C TYR A 540 -16.82 -2.63 1.59
N THR A 541 -17.12 -3.79 2.17
CA THR A 541 -16.58 -5.09 1.72
C THR A 541 -17.67 -6.15 1.74
N HIS A 542 -17.57 -7.13 0.85
CA HIS A 542 -18.32 -8.37 0.87
C HIS A 542 -17.74 -9.39 1.86
N SER A 543 -16.50 -9.20 2.31
CA SER A 543 -15.87 -10.10 3.28
C SER A 543 -16.25 -9.72 4.71
N GLN A 544 -16.97 -10.62 5.38
CA GLN A 544 -17.31 -10.48 6.81
C GLN A 544 -16.06 -10.45 7.71
N GLU A 545 -14.96 -11.07 7.29
CA GLU A 545 -13.69 -11.11 8.03
C GLU A 545 -13.01 -9.74 8.10
N HIS A 546 -13.27 -8.89 7.09
CA HIS A 546 -12.73 -7.53 7.01
C HIS A 546 -13.72 -6.46 7.48
N ALA A 547 -14.75 -6.86 8.24
CA ALA A 547 -15.71 -5.93 8.81
C ALA A 547 -15.11 -5.05 9.93
N GLU A 548 -15.57 -3.81 10.01
CA GLU A 548 -15.16 -2.78 10.97
C GLU A 548 -15.47 -3.19 12.41
N GLN A 549 -14.46 -3.69 13.12
CA GLN A 549 -14.61 -4.19 14.51
C GLN A 549 -15.01 -3.08 15.49
N GLU A 550 -14.58 -1.83 15.25
CA GLU A 550 -14.95 -0.69 16.08
C GLU A 550 -16.45 -0.40 16.01
N ARG A 551 -17.07 -0.63 14.85
CA ARG A 551 -18.49 -0.44 14.66
C ARG A 551 -19.33 -1.42 15.47
N VAL A 552 -18.92 -2.69 15.54
CA VAL A 552 -19.60 -3.71 16.35
C VAL A 552 -19.67 -3.25 17.81
N LYS A 553 -18.56 -2.78 18.36
CA LYS A 553 -18.51 -2.22 19.73
C LYS A 553 -19.38 -0.98 19.88
N ALA A 554 -19.41 -0.10 18.88
CA ALA A 554 -20.25 1.09 18.88
C ALA A 554 -21.75 0.75 18.89
N GLU A 555 -22.15 -0.29 18.15
CA GLU A 555 -23.51 -0.81 18.10
C GLU A 555 -23.89 -1.52 19.42
N GLU A 556 -22.98 -2.27 20.05
CA GLU A 556 -23.17 -2.86 21.38
C GLU A 556 -23.44 -1.79 22.45
N LEU A 557 -22.67 -0.70 22.47
CA LEU A 557 -22.91 0.44 23.36
C LEU A 557 -24.30 1.06 23.11
N MET A 558 -24.72 1.12 21.85
CA MET A 558 -26.04 1.63 21.50
C MET A 558 -27.17 0.75 22.03
N GLU A 559 -27.03 -0.58 21.93
CA GLU A 559 -28.00 -1.55 22.42
C GLU A 559 -28.10 -1.56 23.95
N GLN A 560 -26.97 -1.52 24.65
CA GLN A 560 -26.94 -1.46 26.12
C GLN A 560 -27.72 -0.25 26.65
N ARG A 561 -27.49 0.93 26.09
CA ARG A 561 -28.21 2.15 26.49
C ARG A 561 -29.68 2.15 26.09
N ALA A 562 -30.06 1.46 25.01
CA ALA A 562 -31.46 1.28 24.66
C ALA A 562 -32.19 0.41 25.69
N VAL A 563 -31.54 -0.65 26.18
CA VAL A 563 -32.08 -1.51 27.25
C VAL A 563 -32.20 -0.75 28.58
N GLU A 564 -31.26 0.14 28.89
CA GLU A 564 -31.34 1.00 30.09
C GLU A 564 -32.47 2.04 30.01
N GLN A 565 -32.82 2.52 28.80
CA GLN A 565 -33.92 3.47 28.59
C GLN A 565 -35.31 2.81 28.55
N ASP A 566 -35.39 1.52 28.23
CA ASP A 566 -36.64 0.73 28.20
C ASP A 566 -36.96 0.04 29.55
N GLN A 567 -36.12 0.22 30.59
CA GLN A 567 -36.53 -0.14 31.95
C GLN A 567 -37.55 0.88 32.48
N PRO A 568 -38.78 0.46 32.86
CA PRO A 568 -39.75 1.38 33.41
C PRO A 568 -39.26 1.89 34.76
N ASP A 569 -39.20 3.22 34.92
CA ASP A 569 -39.15 3.87 36.23
C ASP A 569 -40.30 3.32 37.08
N GLY A 570 -39.96 2.45 38.03
CA GLY A 570 -40.86 1.96 39.05
C GLY A 570 -41.06 3.03 40.11
N ASP A 571 -42.17 3.74 39.98
CA ASP A 571 -42.73 4.77 40.85
C ASP A 571 -42.42 4.66 42.35
N GLU A 572 -42.11 5.81 42.93
CA GLU A 572 -42.13 6.08 44.36
C GLU A 572 -43.57 6.27 44.90
N HIS A 573 -43.79 5.82 46.15
CA HIS A 573 -44.77 6.28 47.17
C HIS A 573 -46.18 5.67 47.32
N GLN A 574 -46.35 4.92 48.43
CA GLN A 574 -47.26 5.12 49.59
C GLN A 574 -47.08 3.88 50.51
N GLY A 575 -46.85 3.89 51.82
CA GLY A 575 -47.23 4.77 52.92
C GLY A 575 -47.90 3.89 54.00
N THR A 576 -47.24 3.61 55.13
CA THR A 576 -47.77 3.70 56.52
C THR A 576 -46.94 2.91 57.57
N ASP A 577 -46.61 3.66 58.62
CA ASP A 577 -46.60 3.31 60.05
C ASP A 577 -45.46 2.55 60.76
N ARG A 578 -44.83 3.36 61.64
CA ARG A 578 -44.41 3.10 63.03
C ARG A 578 -43.14 2.27 63.27
N SER A 579 -42.07 2.97 63.66
CA SER A 579 -41.68 3.03 65.08
C SER A 579 -40.44 3.94 65.27
N SER A 580 -40.65 4.96 66.09
CA SER A 580 -39.64 5.79 66.75
C SER A 580 -38.53 4.99 67.45
N ARG A 581 -37.28 5.44 67.32
CA ARG A 581 -36.44 5.80 68.48
C ARG A 581 -35.18 6.57 68.06
N SER A 582 -35.07 7.76 68.65
CA SER A 582 -33.95 8.69 68.62
C SER A 582 -32.72 8.13 69.31
N SER A 583 -31.52 8.53 68.88
CA SER A 583 -30.61 9.34 69.71
C SER A 583 -29.35 9.77 68.95
N SER A 584 -29.03 11.04 69.17
CA SER A 584 -27.95 11.92 68.72
C SER A 584 -26.55 11.59 69.25
N GLU A 585 -25.53 11.69 68.37
CA GLU A 585 -24.21 12.40 68.46
C GLU A 585 -23.35 12.42 69.77
N PRO A 586 -22.07 12.89 69.78
CA PRO A 586 -20.93 12.78 68.84
C PRO A 586 -19.51 12.63 69.55
N ARG A 587 -18.40 12.75 68.76
CA ARG A 587 -16.97 13.06 69.09
C ARG A 587 -15.99 11.86 69.24
N ALA A 588 -15.03 11.62 68.33
CA ALA A 588 -13.76 12.31 68.00
C ALA A 588 -12.55 11.82 68.86
N PRO A 589 -11.27 12.12 68.54
CA PRO A 589 -10.37 11.32 67.69
C PRO A 589 -9.03 10.96 68.38
N SER A 590 -8.23 10.03 67.84
CA SER A 590 -6.79 10.01 68.16
C SER A 590 -5.91 9.43 67.04
N ARG A 591 -4.88 10.23 66.73
CA ARG A 591 -3.70 9.92 65.90
C ARG A 591 -2.70 9.09 66.70
N ALA A 592 -1.88 8.31 65.98
CA ALA A 592 -0.41 8.16 66.07
C ALA A 592 -0.02 6.71 65.72
N SER A 593 0.64 6.46 64.58
CA SER A 593 2.10 6.53 64.35
C SER A 593 2.75 5.13 64.38
N LYS A 594 3.30 4.77 63.22
CA LYS A 594 4.25 3.69 62.84
C LYS A 594 5.41 3.50 63.85
N PRO A 595 6.14 2.35 63.91
CA PRO A 595 7.08 1.93 62.86
C PRO A 595 7.23 0.42 62.57
N ALA A 596 8.11 0.18 61.59
CA ALA A 596 8.32 -0.98 60.75
C ALA A 596 8.93 -2.22 61.42
N ASP A 597 8.74 -3.39 60.79
CA ASP A 597 9.85 -4.34 60.63
C ASP A 597 9.69 -5.25 59.39
N GLN A 598 10.84 -5.58 58.78
CA GLN A 598 11.00 -6.31 57.53
C GLN A 598 10.88 -7.84 57.69
N LYS A 599 10.37 -8.54 56.66
CA LYS A 599 10.84 -9.88 56.24
C LYS A 599 10.41 -10.22 54.79
N GLN A 600 11.39 -10.61 53.98
CA GLN A 600 11.29 -11.21 52.63
C GLN A 600 10.50 -12.55 52.70
N LYS A 601 9.83 -13.10 51.66
CA LYS A 601 10.22 -13.39 50.26
C LYS A 601 8.99 -14.01 49.49
N PRO A 602 9.12 -14.50 48.25
CA PRO A 602 8.54 -13.99 47.00
C PRO A 602 7.18 -14.62 46.58
N GLY A 603 6.40 -13.89 45.77
CA GLY A 603 5.20 -14.41 45.10
C GLY A 603 5.09 -13.82 43.69
N LEU A 604 5.02 -14.71 42.71
CA LEU A 604 4.74 -14.42 41.31
C LEU A 604 3.43 -13.63 41.19
N ASP A 605 3.41 -12.54 40.42
CA ASP A 605 2.19 -12.22 39.70
C ASP A 605 2.45 -11.44 38.40
N ARG A 606 1.81 -11.98 37.38
CA ARG A 606 2.00 -11.76 35.95
C ARG A 606 1.23 -10.49 35.55
N LYS A 607 1.92 -9.35 35.41
CA LYS A 607 1.32 -8.16 34.79
C LYS A 607 1.21 -8.38 33.28
N GLN A 608 0.02 -8.73 32.83
CA GLN A 608 -0.41 -8.57 31.44
C GLN A 608 -0.40 -7.07 31.10
N HIS A 609 0.51 -6.66 30.22
CA HIS A 609 0.36 -5.40 29.51
C HIS A 609 -0.65 -5.60 28.38
N PRO A 610 -1.71 -4.79 28.27
CA PRO A 610 -2.60 -4.85 27.12
C PRO A 610 -1.82 -4.46 25.86
N LYS A 611 -1.90 -5.32 24.83
CA LYS A 611 -1.38 -5.07 23.48
C LYS A 611 -2.02 -3.80 22.94
N VAL A 612 -1.23 -2.73 22.82
CA VAL A 612 -1.60 -1.51 22.10
C VAL A 612 -1.66 -1.87 20.61
N LEU A 613 -2.88 -1.93 20.07
CA LEU A 613 -3.11 -1.95 18.63
C LEU A 613 -2.52 -0.67 18.04
N ARG A 614 -1.45 -0.81 17.26
CA ARG A 614 -0.87 0.28 16.48
C ARG A 614 -1.85 0.64 15.36
N ALA A 615 -2.36 1.87 15.39
CA ALA A 615 -2.96 2.51 14.23
C ALA A 615 -1.93 2.47 13.08
N ARG A 616 -2.27 1.76 12.00
CA ARG A 616 -1.53 1.74 10.74
C ARG A 616 -1.93 2.97 9.94
N ASP A 617 -0.95 3.58 9.30
CA ASP A 617 -1.09 4.83 8.56
C ASP A 617 -2.22 4.71 7.52
N GLU A 618 -3.20 5.60 7.62
CA GLU A 618 -3.93 6.08 6.44
C GLU A 618 -2.93 6.94 5.64
N PHE A 619 -2.89 6.76 4.31
CA PHE A 619 -1.85 7.22 3.38
C PHE A 619 -1.38 8.66 3.55
#